data_AF-A0A968U0E0-F1
#
_entry.id   AF-A0A968U0E0-F1
#
_cell.length_a   1.000
_cell.length_b   1.000
_cell.length_c   1.000
_cell.angle_alpha   90.00
_cell.angle_beta   90.00
_cell.angle_gamma   90.00
#
_symmetry.space_group_name_H-M   'P 1'
#
loop_
_entity.id
_entity.type
_entity.pdbx_description
1 polymer ?
#
loop_
_entity_poly.entity_id
_entity_poly.type
_entity_poly.pdbx_seq_one_letter_code
_entity_poly.pdbx_strand_id
1 'polypeptide(L)'
;MKIVWEPSVYIGNAPVFCTICGRRAYPLRTRGNQLLLAVIYDRHEVVRGEACRDCVASGPTGIKTRLQERIQSLQAQVSELQEMTHEEMQTPSLEQEFQVHRHELP
;
A
#
# COMPACT_ATOMS: atom_id res chain seq x y z
N MET A 1 3.53 13.33 15.46
CA MET A 1 3.15 12.00 14.93
C MET A 1 3.40 10.98 16.02
N LYS A 2 2.42 10.15 16.34
CA LYS A 2 2.56 9.01 17.26
C LYS A 2 2.15 7.73 16.53
N ILE A 3 2.76 6.60 16.90
CA ILE A 3 2.36 5.29 16.41
C ILE A 3 1.95 4.45 17.63
N VAL A 4 0.76 3.89 17.60
CA VAL A 4 0.17 3.13 18.70
C VAL A 4 -0.40 1.81 18.18
N TRP A 5 -0.38 0.77 19.01
CA TRP A 5 -1.02 -0.50 18.68
C TRP A 5 -2.50 -0.42 19.03
N GLU A 6 -3.37 -0.53 18.02
CA GLU A 6 -4.82 -0.49 18.20
C GLU A 6 -5.48 -1.79 17.74
N PRO A 7 -6.66 -2.14 18.28
CA PRO A 7 -7.46 -3.25 17.77
C PRO A 7 -7.73 -3.07 16.28
N SER A 8 -7.46 -4.12 15.50
CA SER A 8 -7.79 -4.16 14.08
C SER A 8 -9.30 -4.03 13.90
N VAL A 9 -9.72 -3.05 13.13
CA VAL A 9 -11.13 -2.87 12.70
C VAL A 9 -11.46 -3.70 11.46
N TYR A 10 -10.46 -4.31 10.82
CA TYR A 10 -10.64 -5.19 9.67
C TYR A 10 -11.02 -6.59 10.10
N ILE A 11 -11.94 -7.22 9.37
CA ILE A 11 -12.41 -8.57 9.64
C ILE A 11 -11.26 -9.57 9.40
N GLY A 12 -10.94 -10.36 10.43
CA GLY A 12 -9.91 -11.39 10.35
C GLY A 12 -8.48 -10.84 10.24
N ASN A 13 -7.57 -11.64 9.70
CA ASN A 13 -6.15 -11.28 9.54
C ASN A 13 -5.87 -10.58 8.19
N ALA A 14 -6.80 -9.71 7.76
CA ALA A 14 -6.68 -9.02 6.49
C ALA A 14 -5.45 -8.09 6.50
N PRO A 15 -4.58 -8.15 5.46
CA PRO A 15 -3.44 -7.26 5.39
C PRO A 15 -3.88 -5.83 5.03
N VAL A 16 -3.19 -4.85 5.62
CA VAL A 16 -3.24 -3.44 5.22
C VAL A 16 -1.93 -3.07 4.52
N PHE A 17 -1.88 -1.92 3.86
CA PHE A 17 -0.61 -1.41 3.31
C PHE A 17 0.05 -0.49 4.32
N CYS A 18 1.32 -0.73 4.60
CA CYS A 18 2.10 0.14 5.46
C CYS A 18 2.30 1.50 4.79
N THR A 19 1.84 2.59 5.43
CA THR A 19 2.03 3.96 4.95
C THR A 19 3.52 4.33 4.82
N ILE A 20 4.39 3.74 5.66
CA ILE A 20 5.82 4.09 5.72
C ILE A 20 6.60 3.45 4.56
N CYS A 21 6.37 2.17 4.26
CA CYS A 21 7.17 1.43 3.27
C CYS A 21 6.38 0.89 2.07
N GLY A 22 5.06 1.02 2.07
CA GLY A 22 4.17 0.51 1.02
C GLY A 22 3.97 -1.01 0.99
N ARG A 23 4.66 -1.78 1.85
CA ARG A 23 4.52 -3.25 1.91
C ARG A 23 3.27 -3.66 2.68
N ARG A 24 2.78 -4.87 2.43
CA ARG A 24 1.68 -5.47 3.22
C ARG A 24 2.10 -5.60 4.69
N ALA A 25 1.22 -5.17 5.58
CA ALA A 25 1.33 -5.29 7.02
C ALA A 25 0.18 -6.18 7.51
N TYR A 26 0.51 -7.17 8.33
CA TYR A 26 -0.47 -8.08 8.91
C TYR A 26 -0.70 -7.69 10.38
N PRO A 27 -1.96 -7.76 10.86
CA PRO A 27 -2.25 -7.59 12.27
C PRO A 27 -1.46 -8.56 13.16
N LEU A 28 -1.01 -8.10 14.31
CA LEU A 28 -0.39 -8.93 15.34
C LEU A 28 -1.48 -9.60 16.18
N ARG A 29 -1.43 -10.92 16.32
CA ARG A 29 -2.30 -11.65 17.24
C ARG A 29 -1.73 -11.62 18.66
N THR A 30 -2.51 -11.14 19.61
CA THR A 30 -2.18 -11.17 21.04
C THR A 30 -2.63 -12.49 21.68
N ARG A 31 -2.20 -12.72 22.94
CA ARG A 31 -2.60 -13.90 23.72
C ARG A 31 -4.12 -14.02 23.93
N GLY A 32 -4.84 -12.91 23.90
CA GLY A 32 -6.32 -12.87 24.00
C GLY A 32 -7.04 -13.08 22.66
N ASN A 33 -6.35 -13.55 21.62
CA ASN A 33 -6.85 -13.66 20.25
C ASN A 33 -7.30 -12.32 19.63
N GLN A 34 -6.90 -11.20 20.21
CA GLN A 34 -7.13 -9.87 19.64
C GLN A 34 -6.09 -9.62 18.54
N LEU A 35 -6.53 -9.03 17.44
CA LEU A 35 -5.65 -8.60 16.35
C LEU A 35 -5.33 -7.11 16.52
N LEU A 36 -4.05 -6.74 16.46
CA LEU A 36 -3.58 -5.36 16.60
C LEU A 36 -2.88 -4.87 15.34
N LEU A 37 -3.12 -3.61 14.97
CA LEU A 37 -2.39 -2.89 13.93
C LEU A 37 -1.67 -1.69 14.55
N ALA A 38 -0.51 -1.32 13.99
CA ALA A 38 0.14 -0.08 14.40
C ALA A 38 -0.48 1.08 13.62
N VAL A 39 -1.22 1.94 14.28
CA VAL A 39 -1.92 3.08 13.69
C VAL A 39 -1.10 4.35 13.89
N ILE A 40 -0.97 5.14 12.81
CA ILE A 40 -0.21 6.39 12.76
C ILE A 40 -1.18 7.55 12.95
N TYR A 41 -0.94 8.36 13.98
CA TYR A 41 -1.67 9.59 14.23
C TYR A 41 -0.81 10.82 13.97
N ASP A 42 -1.40 11.85 13.39
CA ASP A 42 -0.76 13.17 13.32
C ASP A 42 -0.83 13.94 14.65
N ARG A 43 -0.50 15.24 14.62
CA ARG A 43 -0.51 16.09 15.82
C ARG A 43 -1.91 16.50 16.28
N HIS A 44 -2.93 16.32 15.45
CA HIS A 44 -4.34 16.62 15.73
C HIS A 44 -5.14 15.34 16.00
N GLU A 45 -4.45 14.23 16.29
CA GLU A 45 -5.06 12.92 16.53
C GLU A 45 -5.86 12.38 15.34
N VAL A 46 -5.54 12.80 14.13
CA VAL A 46 -6.13 12.26 12.90
C VAL A 46 -5.31 11.06 12.44
N VAL A 47 -6.00 9.95 12.12
CA VAL A 47 -5.39 8.75 11.54
C VAL A 47 -4.81 9.07 10.16
N ARG A 48 -3.54 8.72 9.96
CA ARG A 48 -2.80 8.86 8.70
C ARG A 48 -2.49 7.52 8.01
N GLY A 49 -2.89 6.41 8.62
CA GLY A 49 -2.76 5.05 8.10
C GLY A 49 -2.02 4.13 9.07
N GLU A 50 -1.58 2.98 8.58
CA GLU A 50 -1.01 1.91 9.37
C GLU A 50 0.49 1.68 9.09
N ALA A 51 1.20 1.12 10.07
CA ALA A 51 2.61 0.75 9.98
C ALA A 51 2.80 -0.77 10.10
N CYS A 52 3.74 -1.33 9.34
CA CYS A 52 4.18 -2.71 9.56
C CYS A 52 5.09 -2.80 10.79
N ARG A 53 5.18 -3.99 11.39
CA ARG A 53 6.05 -4.29 12.53
C ARG A 53 7.49 -3.85 12.31
N ASP A 54 8.05 -4.10 11.13
CA ASP A 54 9.44 -3.77 10.82
C ASP A 54 9.68 -2.26 10.80
N CYS A 55 8.71 -1.47 10.36
CA CYS A 55 8.80 -0.01 10.38
C CYS A 55 8.70 0.52 11.81
N VAL A 56 7.78 -0.02 12.63
CA VAL A 56 7.70 0.33 14.06
C VAL A 56 9.01 0.00 14.78
N ALA A 57 9.58 -1.18 14.55
CA ALA A 57 10.81 -1.64 15.20
C ALA A 57 12.05 -0.83 14.81
N SER A 58 12.05 -0.17 13.65
CA SER A 58 13.18 0.65 13.18
C SER A 58 13.38 1.96 13.95
N GLY A 59 12.42 2.32 14.79
CA GLY A 59 12.45 3.54 15.59
C GLY A 59 12.33 4.83 14.75
N PRO A 60 12.32 6.01 15.40
CA PRO A 60 12.03 7.28 14.72
C PRO A 60 12.97 7.59 13.56
N THR A 61 14.27 7.30 13.69
CA THR A 61 15.26 7.55 12.64
C THR A 61 15.03 6.63 11.44
N GLY A 62 14.87 5.33 11.66
CA GLY A 62 14.61 4.37 10.57
C GLY A 62 13.28 4.64 9.85
N ILE A 63 12.25 5.06 10.58
CA ILE A 63 10.97 5.50 10.00
C ILE A 63 11.18 6.68 9.07
N LYS A 64 11.93 7.71 9.48
CA LYS A 64 12.22 8.89 8.64
C LYS A 64 12.95 8.50 7.36
N THR A 65 13.97 7.65 7.47
CA THR A 65 14.73 7.15 6.31
C THR A 65 13.83 6.43 5.32
N ARG A 66 13.00 5.48 5.80
CA ARG A 66 12.07 4.73 4.93
C ARG A 66 11.00 5.61 4.29
N LEU A 67 10.51 6.62 5.00
CA LEU A 67 9.59 7.60 4.43
C LEU A 67 10.26 8.39 3.30
N GLN A 68 11.52 8.80 3.46
CA GLN A 68 12.28 9.50 2.41
C GLN A 68 12.50 8.60 1.19
N GLU A 69 12.90 7.34 1.39
CA GLU A 69 13.02 6.34 0.31
C GLU A 69 11.69 6.15 -0.42
N ARG A 70 10.58 6.05 0.33
CA ARG A 70 9.25 5.88 -0.24
C ARG A 70 8.80 7.11 -1.03
N ILE A 71 9.08 8.32 -0.53
CA ILE A 71 8.79 9.58 -1.23
C ILE A 71 9.53 9.61 -2.57
N GLN A 72 10.83 9.29 -2.58
CA GLN A 72 11.63 9.24 -3.82
C GLN A 72 11.07 8.22 -4.81
N SER A 73 10.75 7.01 -4.35
CA SER A 73 10.16 5.98 -5.20
C SER A 73 8.79 6.39 -5.77
N LEU A 74 7.94 7.04 -4.97
CA LEU A 74 6.63 7.51 -5.42
C LEU A 74 6.77 8.66 -6.42
N GLN A 75 7.73 9.57 -6.24
CA GLN A 75 7.99 10.65 -7.20
C GLN A 75 8.43 10.09 -8.56
N ALA A 76 9.28 9.07 -8.57
CA ALA A 76 9.66 8.38 -9.81
C ALA A 76 8.43 7.75 -10.49
N GLN A 77 7.60 7.02 -9.73
CA GLN A 77 6.36 6.42 -10.26
C GLN A 77 5.38 7.46 -10.80
N VAL A 78 5.24 8.61 -10.13
CA VAL A 78 4.39 9.71 -10.63
C VAL A 78 4.95 10.25 -11.95
N SER A 79 6.26 10.41 -12.07
CA SER A 79 6.90 10.85 -13.33
C SER A 79 6.62 9.86 -14.46
N GLU A 80 6.82 8.56 -14.22
CA GLU A 80 6.53 7.50 -15.20
C GLU A 80 5.06 7.52 -15.63
N LEU A 81 4.12 7.64 -14.68
CA LEU A 81 2.70 7.72 -14.98
C LEU A 81 2.34 8.99 -15.78
N GLN A 82 3.00 10.12 -15.51
CA GLN A 82 2.82 11.35 -16.28
C GLN A 82 3.32 11.18 -17.72
N GLU A 83 4.47 10.54 -17.92
CA GLU A 83 4.99 10.21 -19.25
C GLU A 83 4.01 9.35 -20.04
N MET A 84 3.42 8.32 -19.41
CA MET A 84 2.40 7.46 -20.05
C MET A 84 1.15 8.25 -20.50
N THR A 85 0.79 9.36 -19.84
CA THR A 85 -0.35 10.17 -20.27
C THR A 85 -0.08 11.01 -21.52
N HIS A 86 1.18 11.17 -21.90
CA HIS A 86 1.56 11.89 -23.13
C HIS A 86 1.58 11.00 -24.37
N GLU A 87 1.54 9.69 -24.20
CA GLU A 87 1.46 8.73 -25.28
C GLU A 87 0.01 8.58 -25.77
N GLU A 88 -0.17 8.47 -27.09
CA GLU A 88 -1.48 8.14 -27.66
C GLU A 88 -1.83 6.70 -27.28
N MET A 89 -2.78 6.53 -26.36
CA MET A 89 -3.26 5.21 -25.93
C MET A 89 -4.12 4.59 -27.02
N GLN A 90 -3.63 3.51 -27.64
CA GLN A 90 -4.47 2.60 -28.41
C GLN A 90 -5.10 1.59 -27.45
N THR A 91 -6.43 1.63 -27.33
CA THR A 91 -7.16 0.57 -26.64
C THR A 91 -7.56 -0.50 -27.66
N PRO A 92 -7.55 -1.79 -27.28
CA PRO A 92 -8.05 -2.84 -28.16
C PRO A 92 -9.51 -2.55 -28.56
N SER A 93 -9.84 -2.79 -29.83
CA SER A 93 -11.23 -2.72 -30.30
C SER A 93 -11.95 -4.05 -30.03
N LEU A 94 -13.29 -4.00 -29.90
CA LEU A 94 -14.13 -5.19 -29.76
C LEU A 94 -13.89 -6.19 -30.90
N GLU A 95 -13.71 -5.71 -32.14
CA GLU A 95 -13.43 -6.55 -33.29
C GLU A 95 -12.08 -7.27 -33.18
N GLN A 96 -11.06 -6.66 -32.57
CA GLN A 96 -9.77 -7.29 -32.30
C GLN A 96 -9.90 -8.40 -31.25
N GLU A 97 -10.70 -8.19 -30.20
CA GLU A 97 -10.96 -9.22 -29.18
C GLU A 97 -11.68 -10.46 -29.77
N PHE A 98 -12.66 -10.26 -30.65
CA PHE A 98 -13.37 -11.37 -31.31
C PHE A 98 -12.50 -12.15 -32.31
N GLN A 99 -11.50 -11.53 -32.93
CA GLN A 99 -10.58 -12.23 -33.85
C GLN A 99 -9.64 -13.20 -33.13
N VAL A 100 -9.19 -12.86 -31.92
CA VAL A 100 -8.34 -13.74 -31.10
C VAL A 100 -9.10 -15.02 -30.71
N HIS A 101 -10.37 -14.91 -30.33
CA HIS A 101 -11.19 -16.06 -29.91
C HIS A 101 -11.78 -16.89 -31.08
N ARG A 102 -11.73 -16.41 -32.33
CA ARG A 102 -12.14 -17.20 -33.51
C ARG A 102 -11.12 -18.26 -33.91
N HIS A 103 -9.85 -18.12 -33.52
CA HIS A 103 -8.81 -19.12 -33.80
C HIS A 103 -8.79 -20.28 -32.79
N GLU A 104 -9.64 -20.26 -31.77
CA GLU A 104 -9.75 -21.31 -30.74
C GLU A 104 -10.96 -22.24 -30.92
N LEU A 105 -11.75 -22.08 -32.00
CA LEU A 105 -12.86 -22.98 -32.31
C LEU A 105 -12.39 -24.06 -33.31
N PRO A 106 -12.46 -25.35 -32.96
CA PRO A 106 -12.14 -26.46 -33.86
C PRO A 106 -13.13 -26.61 -35.02
#